data_AF-A0A2T1EZB8-F1
#
_entry.id   AF-A0A2T1EZB8-F1
#
_cell.length_a   1.000
_cell.length_b   1.000
_cell.length_c   1.000
_cell.angle_alpha   90.00
_cell.angle_beta   90.00
_cell.angle_gamma   90.00
#
_symmetry.space_group_name_H-M   'P 1'
#
loop_
_entity.id
_entity.type
_entity.pdbx_description
1 polymer ?
#
loop_
_entity_poly.entity_id
_entity_poly.type
_entity_poly.pdbx_seq_one_letter_code
_entity_poly.pdbx_strand_id
1 'polypeptide(L)'
;MTQINPDRTTGTIAIDVCAQSNGQYLCQISSSLSDRPDDTMNFYGQTKEHAIAIALEHLADEYREKAEESQNIDSLAVEISDSGEPINKYYHVIVHYEEISEAESKFEAVHNTMIGNTIVENARIAAIEIAPDIEIEPLERSGY
;
A
#
# COMPACT_ATOMS: atom_id res chain seq x y z
N MET A 1 24.80 4.53 28.10
CA MET A 1 23.55 4.68 27.33
C MET A 1 23.82 5.71 26.25
N THR A 2 24.02 5.26 25.02
CA THR A 2 24.19 6.14 23.86
C THR A 2 22.80 6.68 23.52
N GLN A 3 22.64 7.99 23.58
CA GLN A 3 21.40 8.65 23.18
C GLN A 3 21.23 8.41 21.67
N ILE A 4 20.29 7.54 21.30
CA ILE A 4 19.86 7.41 19.91
C ILE A 4 19.01 8.66 19.65
N ASN A 5 19.59 9.64 18.96
CA ASN A 5 18.78 10.71 18.39
C ASN A 5 18.06 10.08 17.19
N PRO A 6 16.72 9.94 17.20
CA PRO A 6 16.03 9.38 16.06
C PRO A 6 16.26 10.30 14.87
N ASP A 7 16.71 9.71 13.76
CA ASP A 7 16.81 10.43 12.50
C ASP A 7 15.39 10.84 12.10
N ARG A 8 15.13 12.14 12.05
CA ARG A 8 13.78 12.69 11.90
C ARG A 8 13.60 13.18 10.48
N THR A 9 12.90 12.39 9.68
CA THR A 9 12.37 12.85 8.39
C THR A 9 11.05 13.59 8.62
N THR A 10 10.87 14.74 7.99
CA THR A 10 9.61 15.51 8.05
C THR A 10 9.30 16.06 6.66
N GLY A 11 8.03 16.00 6.28
CA GLY A 11 7.54 16.56 5.04
C GLY A 11 6.02 16.63 5.05
N THR A 12 5.44 17.06 3.94
CA THR A 12 4.00 17.29 3.79
C THR A 12 3.50 16.58 2.55
N ILE A 13 2.34 15.93 2.69
CA ILE A 13 1.54 15.42 1.58
C ILE A 13 0.34 16.37 1.44
N ALA A 14 0.19 16.97 0.28
CA ALA A 14 -0.93 17.82 -0.06
C ALA A 14 -1.86 17.08 -1.03
N ILE A 15 -3.16 17.10 -0.70
CA ILE A 15 -4.22 16.49 -1.50
C ILE A 15 -5.21 17.59 -1.88
N ASP A 16 -5.41 17.78 -3.17
CA ASP A 16 -6.45 18.66 -3.71
C ASP A 16 -7.47 17.84 -4.50
N VAL A 17 -8.76 18.14 -4.33
CA VAL A 17 -9.83 17.38 -4.98
C VAL A 17 -10.85 18.32 -5.60
N CYS A 18 -11.06 18.16 -6.91
CA CYS A 18 -11.97 19.00 -7.68
C CYS A 18 -12.97 18.16 -8.49
N ALA A 19 -14.24 18.57 -8.47
CA ALA A 19 -15.27 18.00 -9.30
C ALA A 19 -15.04 18.38 -10.78
N GLN A 20 -15.16 17.40 -11.67
CA GLN A 20 -14.95 17.54 -13.11
C GLN A 20 -16.30 17.65 -13.83
N SER A 21 -16.27 18.24 -15.03
CA SER A 21 -17.48 18.42 -15.86
C SER A 21 -18.10 17.10 -16.35
N ASN A 22 -17.33 16.01 -16.35
CA ASN A 22 -17.78 14.67 -16.72
C ASN A 22 -18.45 13.90 -15.55
N GLY A 23 -18.65 14.53 -14.39
CA GLY A 23 -19.26 13.91 -13.21
C GLY A 23 -18.29 13.12 -12.31
N GLN A 24 -17.01 13.07 -12.66
CA GLN A 24 -15.97 12.47 -11.81
C GLN A 24 -15.33 13.49 -10.88
N TYR A 25 -14.53 13.02 -9.93
CA TYR A 25 -13.66 13.83 -9.08
C TYR A 25 -12.20 13.54 -9.46
N LEU A 26 -11.43 14.60 -9.71
CA LEU A 26 -9.98 14.54 -9.86
C LEU A 26 -9.35 14.82 -8.50
N CYS A 27 -8.54 13.89 -8.02
CA CYS A 27 -7.68 14.02 -6.85
C CYS A 27 -6.24 14.20 -7.31
N GLN A 28 -5.61 15.30 -6.90
CA GLN A 28 -4.20 15.58 -7.14
C GLN A 28 -3.43 15.43 -5.84
N ILE A 29 -2.34 14.65 -5.87
CA ILE A 29 -1.45 14.50 -4.73
C ILE A 29 -0.06 15.03 -5.07
N SER A 30 0.54 15.72 -4.11
CA SER A 30 1.94 16.15 -4.15
C SER A 30 2.58 15.86 -2.79
N SER A 31 3.85 15.46 -2.79
CA SER A 31 4.57 15.08 -1.58
C SER A 31 5.95 15.71 -1.55
N SER A 32 6.24 16.49 -0.50
CA SER A 32 7.59 17.02 -0.27
C SER A 32 8.58 15.96 0.22
N LEU A 33 8.09 14.74 0.48
CA LEU A 33 8.88 13.57 0.85
C LEU A 33 9.29 12.73 -0.38
N SER A 34 8.82 13.10 -1.57
CA SER A 34 9.21 12.44 -2.81
C SER A 34 10.60 12.90 -3.25
N ASP A 35 11.36 11.99 -3.86
CA ASP A 35 12.63 12.32 -4.54
C ASP A 35 12.40 13.27 -5.73
N ARG A 36 11.14 13.44 -6.15
CA ARG A 36 10.64 14.40 -7.12
C ARG A 36 9.51 15.23 -6.52
N PRO A 37 9.81 16.26 -5.73
CA PRO A 37 8.80 17.01 -4.97
C PRO A 37 7.80 17.79 -5.84
N ASP A 38 8.09 17.96 -7.14
CA ASP A 38 7.22 18.64 -8.11
C ASP A 38 6.33 17.68 -8.93
N ASP A 39 6.46 16.36 -8.77
CA ASP A 39 5.58 15.40 -9.45
C ASP A 39 4.20 15.42 -8.78
N THR A 40 3.24 16.05 -9.47
CA THR A 40 1.83 15.99 -9.11
C THR A 40 1.19 14.81 -9.83
N MET A 41 0.63 13.86 -9.08
CA MET A 41 -0.08 12.70 -9.64
C MET A 41 -1.58 12.93 -9.59
N ASN A 42 -2.29 12.41 -10.60
CA ASN A 42 -3.72 12.63 -10.82
C ASN A 42 -4.47 11.31 -10.73
N PHE A 43 -5.50 11.26 -9.89
CA PHE A 43 -6.36 10.10 -9.67
C PHE A 43 -7.82 10.49 -9.83
N TYR A 44 -8.66 9.53 -10.26
CA TYR A 44 -10.05 9.80 -10.57
C TYR A 44 -10.99 8.87 -9.81
N GLY A 45 -12.08 9.41 -9.28
CA GLY A 45 -13.11 8.65 -8.60
C GLY A 45 -14.51 9.14 -8.94
N GLN A 46 -15.50 8.26 -8.77
CA GLN A 46 -16.93 8.62 -8.90
C GLN A 46 -17.41 9.54 -7.76
N THR A 47 -16.74 9.46 -6.61
CA THR A 47 -16.95 10.37 -5.48
C THR A 47 -15.62 10.98 -5.05
N LYS A 48 -15.69 12.05 -4.25
CA LYS A 48 -14.51 12.66 -3.64
C LYS A 48 -13.71 11.63 -2.83
N GLU A 49 -14.38 10.88 -1.97
CA GLU A 49 -13.75 9.89 -1.09
C GLU A 49 -13.11 8.76 -1.90
N HIS A 50 -13.76 8.32 -2.99
CA HIS A 50 -13.20 7.31 -3.88
C HIS A 50 -11.91 7.81 -4.56
N ALA A 51 -11.90 9.04 -5.08
CA ALA A 51 -10.70 9.61 -5.70
C ALA A 51 -9.53 9.75 -4.70
N ILE A 52 -9.83 10.10 -3.44
CA ILE A 52 -8.84 10.18 -2.37
C ILE A 52 -8.30 8.80 -2.00
N ALA A 53 -9.18 7.79 -1.88
CA ALA A 53 -8.78 6.43 -1.53
C ALA A 53 -7.75 5.88 -2.53
N ILE A 54 -8.06 5.97 -3.83
CA ILE A 54 -7.14 5.54 -4.91
C ILE A 54 -5.80 6.28 -4.81
N ALA A 55 -5.82 7.60 -4.59
CA ALA A 55 -4.58 8.38 -4.49
C ALA A 55 -3.70 7.97 -3.30
N LEU A 56 -4.31 7.68 -2.15
CA LEU A 56 -3.59 7.23 -0.96
C LEU A 56 -3.09 5.79 -1.08
N GLU A 57 -3.85 4.91 -1.74
CA GLU A 57 -3.43 3.54 -2.05
C GLU A 57 -2.20 3.55 -2.95
N HIS A 58 -2.22 4.34 -4.02
CA HIS A 58 -1.06 4.50 -4.90
C HIS A 58 0.16 5.03 -4.16
N LEU A 59 -0.01 6.04 -3.30
CA LEU A 59 1.10 6.58 -2.49
C LEU A 59 1.68 5.52 -1.55
N ALA A 60 0.83 4.75 -0.88
CA ALA A 60 1.28 3.67 -0.01
C ALA A 60 2.06 2.61 -0.80
N ASP A 61 1.59 2.29 -2.00
CA ASP A 61 2.22 1.36 -2.92
C ASP A 61 3.61 1.83 -3.39
N GLU A 62 3.80 3.11 -3.71
CA GLU A 62 5.13 3.65 -4.05
C GLU A 62 6.11 3.53 -2.89
N TYR A 63 5.69 3.82 -1.66
CA TYR A 63 6.57 3.69 -0.50
C TYR A 63 6.90 2.22 -0.18
N ARG A 64 5.95 1.30 -0.39
CA ARG A 64 6.21 -0.14 -0.27
C ARG A 64 7.25 -0.59 -1.28
N GLU A 65 7.13 -0.16 -2.54
CA GLU A 65 8.11 -0.46 -3.59
C GLU A 65 9.51 -0.03 -3.20
N LYS A 66 9.67 1.23 -2.76
CA LYS A 66 10.97 1.77 -2.33
C LYS A 66 11.54 0.99 -1.15
N ALA A 67 10.69 0.58 -0.20
CA ALA A 67 11.12 -0.23 0.94
C ALA A 67 11.61 -1.60 0.48
N GLU A 68 10.88 -2.28 -0.40
CA GLU A 68 11.27 -3.58 -0.96
C GLU A 68 12.56 -3.48 -1.79
N GLU A 69 12.67 -2.49 -2.67
CA GLU A 69 13.88 -2.23 -3.47
C GLU A 69 15.11 -2.02 -2.60
N SER A 70 14.97 -1.33 -1.46
CA SER A 70 16.07 -1.12 -0.52
C SER A 70 16.56 -2.41 0.17
N GLN A 71 15.75 -3.47 0.17
CA GLN A 71 16.04 -4.78 0.78
C GLN A 71 16.47 -5.82 -0.25
N ASN A 72 16.15 -5.63 -1.53
CA ASN A 72 16.24 -6.65 -2.57
C ASN A 72 17.64 -6.78 -3.19
N ILE A 73 18.64 -7.20 -2.40
CA ILE A 73 19.98 -7.50 -2.94
C ILE A 73 20.10 -8.98 -3.40
N ASP A 74 19.32 -9.91 -2.84
CA ASP A 74 19.17 -11.29 -3.36
C ASP A 74 17.93 -11.99 -2.74
N SER A 75 16.72 -11.66 -3.23
CA SER A 75 15.44 -12.14 -2.68
C SER A 75 15.23 -13.66 -2.72
N LEU A 76 16.07 -14.41 -3.44
CA LEU A 76 15.98 -15.88 -3.54
C LEU A 76 17.00 -16.61 -2.66
N ALA A 77 17.96 -15.90 -2.06
CA ALA A 77 18.99 -16.50 -1.24
C ALA A 77 18.54 -16.67 0.21
N VAL A 78 18.63 -17.89 0.73
CA VAL A 78 18.54 -18.14 2.17
C VAL A 78 19.83 -17.68 2.81
N GLU A 79 19.75 -16.70 3.71
CA GLU A 79 20.90 -16.30 4.52
C GLU A 79 21.23 -17.38 5.54
N ILE A 80 22.51 -17.75 5.60
CA ILE A 80 23.03 -18.79 6.48
C ILE A 80 24.01 -18.15 7.47
N SER A 81 23.91 -18.52 8.74
CA SER A 81 24.81 -18.05 9.80
C SER A 81 26.22 -18.66 9.67
N ASP A 82 27.18 -18.14 10.43
CA ASP A 82 28.54 -18.70 10.52
C ASP A 82 28.55 -20.17 10.99
N SER A 83 27.49 -20.64 11.67
CA SER A 83 27.33 -22.03 12.10
C SER A 83 26.66 -22.93 11.05
N GLY A 84 26.26 -22.40 9.90
CA GLY A 84 25.60 -23.15 8.83
C GLY A 84 24.08 -23.25 8.95
N GLU A 85 23.46 -22.50 9.87
CA GLU A 85 22.01 -22.56 10.11
C GLU A 85 21.27 -21.42 9.38
N PRO A 86 20.04 -21.64 8.87
CA PRO A 86 19.23 -20.58 8.28
C PRO A 86 18.93 -19.45 9.27
N ILE A 87 19.07 -18.21 8.81
CA ILE A 87 18.67 -17.03 9.57
C ILE A 87 17.17 -16.80 9.36
N ASN A 88 16.40 -16.86 10.45
CA ASN A 88 14.96 -16.58 10.40
C ASN A 88 14.73 -15.08 10.18
N LYS A 89 13.92 -14.78 9.16
CA LYS A 89 13.48 -13.43 8.83
C LYS A 89 11.98 -13.31 9.00
N TYR A 90 11.52 -12.14 9.38
CA TYR A 90 10.11 -11.81 9.54
C TYR A 90 9.72 -10.85 8.44
N TYR A 91 8.54 -11.04 7.86
CA TYR A 91 8.06 -10.23 6.75
C TYR A 91 6.67 -9.70 7.03
N HIS A 92 6.44 -8.43 6.72
CA HIS A 92 5.12 -7.87 6.56
C HIS A 92 4.69 -8.07 5.10
N VAL A 93 3.76 -9.00 4.89
CA VAL A 93 3.21 -9.32 3.57
C VAL A 93 1.89 -8.60 3.38
N ILE A 94 1.80 -7.81 2.31
CA ILE A 94 0.62 -7.02 1.97
C ILE A 94 0.13 -7.48 0.60
N VAL A 95 -1.15 -7.83 0.51
CA VAL A 95 -1.82 -8.17 -0.74
C VAL A 95 -2.85 -7.09 -1.00
N HIS A 96 -2.67 -6.37 -2.10
CA HIS A 96 -3.64 -5.43 -2.62
C HIS A 96 -4.20 -5.99 -3.92
N TYR A 97 -5.52 -6.00 -4.05
CA TYR A 97 -6.14 -6.37 -5.31
C TYR A 97 -7.36 -5.51 -5.56
N GLU A 98 -7.59 -5.23 -6.83
CA GLU A 98 -8.75 -4.50 -7.33
C GLU A 98 -9.54 -5.41 -8.27
N GLU A 99 -10.86 -5.28 -8.18
CA GLU A 99 -11.83 -5.99 -8.99
C GLU A 99 -12.89 -5.00 -9.46
N ILE A 100 -13.17 -4.98 -10.76
CA ILE A 100 -14.40 -4.44 -11.31
C ILE A 100 -15.34 -5.62 -11.58
N SER A 101 -16.46 -5.67 -10.86
CA SER A 101 -17.51 -6.65 -11.10
C SER A 101 -18.86 -6.00 -11.40
N GLU A 102 -19.59 -6.61 -12.33
CA GLU A 102 -21.00 -6.34 -12.54
C GLU A 102 -21.80 -7.19 -11.53
N ALA A 103 -22.57 -6.54 -10.66
CA ALA A 103 -23.44 -7.20 -9.69
C ALA A 103 -24.74 -6.41 -9.52
N GLU A 104 -25.84 -7.09 -9.23
CA GLU A 104 -27.15 -6.47 -9.00
C GLU A 104 -27.20 -5.71 -7.66
N SER A 105 -26.28 -6.02 -6.74
CA SER A 105 -26.19 -5.35 -5.44
C SER A 105 -24.79 -5.42 -4.83
N LYS A 106 -24.53 -4.53 -3.85
CA LYS A 106 -23.34 -4.60 -3.00
C LYS A 106 -23.22 -5.95 -2.28
N PHE A 107 -24.35 -6.53 -1.85
CA PHE A 107 -24.35 -7.83 -1.17
C PHE A 107 -23.86 -8.93 -2.10
N GLU A 108 -24.37 -8.97 -3.34
CA GLU A 108 -23.95 -9.95 -4.34
C GLU A 108 -22.47 -9.78 -4.70
N ALA A 109 -22.02 -8.56 -4.96
CA ALA A 109 -20.60 -8.27 -5.22
C ALA A 109 -19.71 -8.81 -4.09
N VAL A 110 -20.00 -8.42 -2.84
CA VAL A 110 -19.24 -8.86 -1.66
C VAL A 110 -19.30 -10.38 -1.47
N HIS A 111 -20.48 -10.98 -1.65
CA HIS A 111 -20.66 -12.43 -1.51
C HIS A 111 -19.85 -13.21 -2.55
N ASN A 112 -19.89 -12.79 -3.82
CA ASN A 112 -19.16 -13.41 -4.92
C ASN A 112 -17.64 -13.32 -4.70
N THR A 113 -17.13 -12.17 -4.25
CA THR A 113 -15.72 -12.01 -3.87
C THR A 113 -15.36 -12.94 -2.71
N MET A 114 -16.20 -13.04 -1.67
CA MET A 114 -15.95 -13.89 -0.50
C MET A 114 -15.89 -15.39 -0.82
N ILE A 115 -16.73 -15.88 -1.73
CA ILE A 115 -16.76 -17.30 -2.10
C ILE A 115 -15.74 -17.67 -3.20
N GLY A 116 -14.93 -16.70 -3.65
CA GLY A 116 -13.89 -16.92 -4.65
C GLY A 116 -14.44 -17.09 -6.08
N ASN A 117 -15.64 -16.59 -6.36
CA ASN A 117 -16.23 -16.61 -7.70
C ASN A 117 -15.81 -15.41 -8.57
N THR A 118 -14.78 -14.70 -8.13
CA THR A 118 -14.27 -13.48 -8.73
C THR A 118 -13.00 -13.74 -9.54
N ILE A 119 -12.87 -13.06 -10.68
CA ILE A 119 -11.61 -12.91 -11.39
C ILE A 119 -10.93 -11.63 -10.87
N VAL A 120 -9.74 -11.77 -10.31
CA VAL A 120 -8.94 -10.62 -9.90
C VAL A 120 -8.34 -9.97 -11.15
N GLU A 121 -8.66 -8.69 -11.39
CA GLU A 121 -8.17 -7.96 -12.57
C GLU A 121 -6.75 -7.46 -12.36
N ASN A 122 -6.47 -6.90 -11.17
CA ASN A 122 -5.15 -6.45 -10.78
C ASN A 122 -4.83 -6.92 -9.36
N ALA A 123 -3.66 -7.51 -9.18
CA ALA A 123 -3.13 -7.88 -7.87
C ALA A 123 -1.68 -7.44 -7.74
N ARG A 124 -1.34 -6.90 -6.58
CA ARG A 124 0.02 -6.58 -6.17
C ARG A 124 0.31 -7.26 -4.85
N ILE A 125 1.51 -7.82 -4.75
CA ILE A 125 2.04 -8.38 -3.51
C ILE A 125 3.28 -7.60 -3.16
N ALA A 126 3.36 -7.15 -1.91
CA ALA A 126 4.51 -6.50 -1.31
C ALA A 126 5.00 -7.34 -0.13
N ALA A 127 6.30 -7.58 -0.02
CA ALA A 127 6.89 -8.32 1.08
C ALA A 127 8.09 -7.57 1.66
N ILE A 128 7.88 -6.91 2.81
CA ILE A 128 8.89 -6.07 3.45
C ILE A 128 9.44 -6.81 4.66
N GLU A 129 10.76 -7.02 4.72
CA GLU A 129 11.44 -7.59 5.89
C GLU A 129 11.28 -6.63 7.08
N ILE A 130 10.93 -7.17 8.24
CA ILE A 130 10.67 -6.43 9.48
C ILE A 130 11.41 -7.05 10.66
N ALA A 131 11.63 -6.23 11.69
CA ALA A 131 12.17 -6.72 12.95
C ALA A 131 11.18 -7.65 13.66
N PRO A 132 11.64 -8.70 14.37
CA PRO A 132 10.77 -9.66 15.05
C PRO A 132 9.91 -9.06 16.16
N ASP A 133 10.29 -7.88 16.67
CA ASP A 133 9.66 -7.16 17.77
C ASP A 133 8.82 -5.96 17.29
N ILE A 134 8.61 -5.78 15.98
CA ILE A 134 7.73 -4.74 15.49
C ILE A 134 6.29 -5.01 15.97
N GLU A 135 5.67 -4.00 16.59
CA GLU A 135 4.26 -4.08 16.95
C GLU A 135 3.42 -3.95 15.68
N ILE A 136 2.75 -5.04 15.31
CA ILE A 136 1.77 -5.05 14.21
C ILE A 136 0.39 -4.92 14.85
N GLU A 137 -0.27 -3.80 14.64
CA GLU A 137 -1.68 -3.67 14.99
C GLU A 137 -2.50 -4.64 14.13
N PRO A 138 -3.32 -5.51 14.74
CA PRO A 138 -4.18 -6.40 13.97
C PRO A 138 -5.16 -5.56 13.14
N LEU A 139 -5.39 -5.96 11.89
CA LEU A 139 -6.47 -5.39 11.08
C LEU A 139 -7.81 -5.72 11.77
N GLU A 140 -8.36 -4.75 12.49
CA GLU A 140 -9.72 -4.88 13.02
C GLU A 140 -10.68 -4.98 11.83
N ARG A 141 -11.28 -6.15 11.64
CA ARG A 141 -12.43 -6.26 10.73
C ARG A 141 -13.50 -5.33 11.27
N SER A 142 -13.88 -4.32 10.50
CA SER A 142 -15.11 -3.57 10.77
C SER A 142 -16.25 -4.58 10.84
N GLY A 143 -16.81 -4.79 12.03
CA GLY A 143 -17.96 -5.65 12.22
C GLY A 143 -19.08 -5.19 11.30
N TYR A 144 -19.55 -6.08 10.43
CA TYR A 144 -20.77 -5.89 9.65
C TYR A 144 -21.99 -6.09 10.54
#